data_AF-A0A443RUU0-F1
#
_entry.id   AF-A0A443RUU0-F1
#
_cell.length_a   1.000
_cell.length_b   1.000
_cell.length_c   1.000
_cell.angle_alpha   90.00
_cell.angle_beta   90.00
_cell.angle_gamma   90.00
#
_symmetry.space_group_name_H-M   'P 1'
#
loop_
_entity.id
_entity.type
_entity.pdbx_description
1 polymer ?
#
loop_
_entity_poly.entity_id
_entity_poly.type
_entity_poly.pdbx_seq_one_letter_code
_entity_poly.pdbx_strand_id
1 'polypeptide(L)'
;MTKKKEESSSNTSSSAETSPSSGSATEGAVGGEPSSPAPEPEKQKGFQAIRDKQRGTDGRVMDVAVNYIRLKRKEDTSIYEYSVFFEPQIDAIKLRRFLFRNPEVKEVIGEIYEFTGQNVFLPIQLPDDTTEISTRSTHNNMDVIMTLKYVKQPPPEEMVPFFNTMFRRIMRQLRLVQINRHYYDPNAKIEIPVHKLEVWPGVVTSILDFDGGLMLNCDISHRVLRTSTALHVLKDILNQPDGRARFEELSKKRLEGCIVLTRYNNKPYRIDEVKFDITPKSEFTLSNGQKVTYLDYFKRHWNIEIRDPNQPML
;
A
#
# COMPACT_ATOMS: atom_id res chain seq x y z
N MET A 1 -37.22 -27.54 50.40
CA MET A 1 -38.26 -26.49 50.54
C MET A 1 -38.52 -26.31 52.03
N THR A 2 -38.28 -25.19 52.71
CA THR A 2 -37.83 -23.84 52.32
C THR A 2 -37.43 -23.09 53.62
N LYS A 3 -36.43 -22.19 53.52
CA LYS A 3 -36.03 -21.12 54.47
C LYS A 3 -35.56 -21.46 55.90
N LYS A 4 -34.29 -21.12 56.18
CA LYS A 4 -33.86 -20.34 57.37
C LYS A 4 -32.39 -19.93 57.25
N LYS A 5 -32.08 -18.62 57.31
CA LYS A 5 -30.97 -18.08 58.10
C LYS A 5 -30.93 -16.54 58.03
N GLU A 6 -30.95 -15.95 59.21
CA GLU A 6 -30.44 -14.62 59.53
C GLU A 6 -29.68 -14.72 60.87
N GLU A 7 -28.83 -13.71 61.08
CA GLU A 7 -28.22 -13.18 62.31
C GLU A 7 -26.77 -13.50 62.74
N SER A 8 -26.18 -12.40 63.24
CA SER A 8 -25.02 -12.16 64.12
C SER A 8 -23.62 -12.22 63.47
N SER A 9 -22.62 -11.35 63.65
CA SER A 9 -22.30 -10.06 64.35
C SER A 9 -20.95 -10.22 65.08
N SER A 10 -19.96 -9.37 64.83
CA SER A 10 -19.06 -8.76 65.85
C SER A 10 -17.86 -8.01 65.24
N ASN A 11 -17.68 -6.77 65.73
CA ASN A 11 -16.57 -5.82 65.52
C ASN A 11 -15.23 -6.28 66.15
N THR A 12 -14.10 -5.64 65.80
CA THR A 12 -13.30 -4.78 66.73
C THR A 12 -12.26 -3.93 65.96
N SER A 13 -12.09 -2.69 66.42
CA SER A 13 -11.28 -1.55 65.96
C SER A 13 -9.86 -1.47 66.54
N SER A 14 -8.94 -0.70 65.94
CA SER A 14 -8.22 0.40 66.64
C SER A 14 -7.43 1.29 65.66
N SER A 15 -7.33 2.57 66.04
CA SER A 15 -6.74 3.70 65.30
C SER A 15 -5.47 4.19 66.00
N ALA A 16 -4.55 4.86 65.29
CA ALA A 16 -3.69 5.90 65.86
C ALA A 16 -3.10 6.82 64.76
N GLU A 17 -3.26 8.13 64.96
CA GLU A 17 -2.66 9.24 64.21
C GLU A 17 -1.22 9.52 64.66
N THR A 18 -0.40 10.14 63.79
CA THR A 18 0.47 11.32 64.11
C THR A 18 1.28 11.76 62.88
N SER A 19 1.32 13.07 62.62
CA SER A 19 2.37 13.80 61.86
C SER A 19 3.29 14.51 62.87
N PRO A 20 4.30 15.37 62.54
CA PRO A 20 4.97 15.71 61.26
C PRO A 20 6.53 15.78 61.36
N SER A 21 7.26 16.03 60.26
CA SER A 21 8.57 16.75 60.29
C SER A 21 9.19 17.00 58.90
N SER A 22 9.52 18.28 58.66
CA SER A 22 10.41 18.89 57.67
C SER A 22 11.72 18.18 57.33
N GLY A 23 12.24 18.38 56.11
CA GLY A 23 13.69 18.34 55.86
C GLY A 23 14.17 18.27 54.40
N SER A 24 14.53 19.44 53.86
CA SER A 24 15.62 19.75 52.91
C SER A 24 15.69 19.14 51.49
N ALA A 25 15.97 20.08 50.58
CA ALA A 25 16.45 19.96 49.22
C ALA A 25 17.62 18.98 49.01
N THR A 26 17.62 18.35 47.84
CA THR A 26 18.83 18.13 47.02
C THR A 26 18.45 18.10 45.53
N GLU A 27 19.17 18.91 44.76
CA GLU A 27 19.24 18.85 43.30
C GLU A 27 19.73 17.48 42.86
N GLY A 28 19.08 16.93 41.84
CA GLY A 28 19.48 15.67 41.21
C GLY A 28 19.10 15.69 39.74
N ALA A 29 20.07 16.06 38.91
CA ALA A 29 20.01 15.94 37.46
C ALA A 29 19.66 14.49 37.08
N VAL A 30 18.56 14.30 36.34
CA VAL A 30 18.26 13.03 35.68
C VAL A 30 18.14 13.31 34.20
N GLY A 31 19.17 12.89 33.46
CA GLY A 31 19.15 12.82 32.01
C GLY A 31 18.04 11.86 31.58
N GLY A 32 17.11 12.37 30.80
CA GLY A 32 16.12 11.54 30.12
C GLY A 32 16.80 10.77 29.00
N GLU A 33 16.92 9.46 29.17
CA GLU A 33 17.22 8.54 28.08
C GLU A 33 16.18 8.72 26.95
N PRO A 34 16.59 8.61 25.67
CA PRO A 34 15.66 8.69 24.56
C PRO A 34 14.69 7.51 24.64
N SER A 35 13.40 7.84 24.70
CA SER A 35 12.29 6.89 24.61
C SER A 35 12.53 5.92 23.44
N SER A 36 12.50 4.62 23.72
CA SER A 36 12.63 3.57 22.71
C SER A 36 11.69 3.82 21.51
N PRO A 37 12.14 3.50 20.28
CA PRO A 37 11.30 3.67 19.11
C PRO A 37 10.00 2.86 19.29
N ALA A 38 8.88 3.49 18.91
CA ALA A 38 7.58 2.82 18.89
C ALA A 38 7.70 1.46 18.18
N PRO A 39 7.10 0.39 18.73
CA PRO A 39 7.21 -0.94 18.14
C PRO A 39 6.73 -0.86 16.69
N GLU A 40 7.58 -1.33 15.76
CA GLU A 40 7.20 -1.51 14.37
C GLU A 40 5.86 -2.27 14.34
N PRO A 41 4.90 -1.90 13.47
CA PRO A 41 3.65 -2.63 13.37
C PRO A 41 3.99 -4.08 13.07
N GLU A 42 3.71 -4.97 14.03
CA GLU A 42 3.91 -6.40 13.87
C GLU A 42 3.30 -6.79 12.53
N LYS A 43 4.14 -7.30 11.62
CA LYS A 43 3.66 -7.87 10.37
C LYS A 43 2.64 -8.93 10.76
N GLN A 44 1.34 -8.63 10.60
CA GLN A 44 0.27 -9.60 10.81
C GLN A 44 0.68 -10.86 10.06
N LYS A 45 1.00 -11.92 10.82
CA LYS A 45 1.31 -13.23 10.26
C LYS A 45 0.12 -13.57 9.38
N GLY A 46 0.35 -13.74 8.08
CA GLY A 46 -0.71 -14.09 7.15
C GLY A 46 -1.44 -15.31 7.70
N PHE A 47 -2.77 -15.28 7.69
CA PHE A 47 -3.58 -16.41 8.11
C PHE A 47 -3.14 -17.64 7.31
N GLN A 48 -2.55 -18.62 7.99
CA GLN A 48 -2.32 -19.93 7.41
C GLN A 48 -3.59 -20.75 7.62
N ALA A 49 -4.16 -21.26 6.53
CA ALA A 49 -5.32 -22.12 6.61
C ALA A 49 -4.97 -23.39 7.39
N ILE A 50 -5.67 -23.62 8.50
CA ILE A 50 -5.60 -24.90 9.24
C ILE A 50 -6.14 -25.99 8.29
N ARG A 51 -5.33 -27.01 8.01
CA ARG A 51 -5.64 -28.05 7.01
C ARG A 51 -6.66 -29.08 7.51
N ASP A 52 -6.87 -29.18 8.82
CA ASP A 52 -7.78 -30.13 9.47
C ASP A 52 -8.75 -29.42 10.41
N LYS A 53 -9.63 -28.58 9.87
CA LYS A 53 -10.60 -27.85 10.67
C LYS A 53 -11.73 -28.78 11.13
N GLN A 54 -11.81 -29.01 12.43
CA GLN A 54 -13.00 -29.61 13.03
C GLN A 54 -14.04 -28.51 13.28
N ARG A 55 -15.24 -28.69 12.71
CA ARG A 55 -16.37 -27.81 12.99
C ARG A 55 -16.86 -28.09 14.42
N GLY A 56 -16.82 -27.09 15.29
CA GLY A 56 -17.39 -27.20 16.63
C GLY A 56 -18.90 -27.50 16.58
N THR A 57 -19.39 -28.29 17.54
CA THR A 57 -20.79 -28.73 17.62
C THR A 57 -21.61 -27.98 18.67
N ASP A 58 -20.96 -27.23 19.55
CA ASP A 58 -21.62 -26.55 20.66
C ASP A 58 -22.32 -25.25 20.22
N GLY A 59 -23.33 -24.87 20.99
CA GLY A 59 -24.06 -23.61 20.82
C GLY A 59 -25.30 -23.72 19.91
N ARG A 60 -25.82 -22.56 19.49
CA ARG A 60 -27.01 -22.45 18.64
C ARG A 60 -26.61 -21.94 17.26
N VAL A 61 -27.11 -22.60 16.22
CA VAL A 61 -26.93 -22.18 14.82
C VAL A 61 -27.57 -20.80 14.61
N MET A 62 -26.84 -19.92 13.94
CA MET A 62 -27.30 -18.59 13.56
C MET A 62 -26.85 -18.27 12.13
N ASP A 63 -27.68 -17.51 11.42
CA ASP A 63 -27.33 -16.99 10.11
C ASP A 63 -26.55 -15.69 10.28
N VAL A 64 -25.38 -15.62 9.65
CA VAL A 64 -24.50 -14.45 9.69
C VAL A 64 -24.20 -13.96 8.28
N ALA A 65 -24.26 -12.64 8.11
CA ALA A 65 -23.74 -11.98 6.92
C ALA A 65 -22.25 -11.67 7.11
N VAL A 66 -21.46 -11.89 6.06
CA VAL A 66 -20.03 -11.58 6.03
C VAL A 66 -19.72 -10.72 4.82
N ASN A 67 -18.64 -9.94 4.90
CA ASN A 67 -18.15 -9.07 3.81
C ASN A 67 -17.27 -9.83 2.80
N TYR A 68 -17.59 -11.09 2.54
CA TYR A 68 -16.89 -11.97 1.62
C TYR A 68 -17.80 -12.37 0.45
N ILE A 69 -17.31 -12.17 -0.76
CA ILE A 69 -17.99 -12.53 -1.99
C ILE A 69 -17.31 -13.77 -2.57
N ARG A 70 -18.07 -14.86 -2.73
CA ARG A 70 -17.53 -16.09 -3.31
C ARG A 70 -17.25 -15.90 -4.80
N LEU A 71 -16.02 -16.18 -5.22
CA LEU A 71 -15.63 -16.17 -6.62
C LEU A 71 -15.98 -17.53 -7.23
N LYS A 72 -17.03 -17.56 -8.07
CA LYS A 72 -17.43 -18.77 -8.77
C LYS A 72 -16.70 -18.85 -10.11
N ARG A 73 -16.06 -19.99 -10.37
CA ARG A 73 -15.51 -20.33 -11.68
C ARG A 73 -16.60 -21.01 -12.50
N LYS A 74 -16.71 -20.70 -13.79
CA LYS A 74 -17.56 -21.47 -14.71
C LYS A 74 -16.92 -22.85 -14.93
N GLU A 75 -17.73 -23.90 -14.96
CA GLU A 75 -17.24 -25.29 -15.01
C GLU A 75 -16.33 -25.56 -16.22
N ASP A 76 -16.64 -24.98 -17.37
CA ASP A 76 -15.86 -25.12 -18.62
C ASP A 76 -14.61 -24.24 -18.70
N THR A 77 -14.29 -23.49 -17.64
CA THR A 77 -13.15 -22.55 -17.66
C THR A 77 -12.00 -23.08 -16.82
N SER A 78 -10.84 -23.18 -17.47
CA SER A 78 -9.58 -23.61 -16.86
C SER A 78 -8.52 -22.55 -17.11
N ILE A 79 -7.59 -22.42 -16.18
CA ILE A 79 -6.41 -21.57 -16.34
C ILE A 79 -5.21 -22.49 -16.28
N TYR A 80 -4.32 -22.33 -17.25
CA TYR A 80 -3.14 -23.16 -17.45
C TYR A 80 -1.89 -22.31 -17.21
N GLU A 81 -0.94 -22.87 -16.48
CA GLU A 81 0.32 -22.22 -16.16
C GLU A 81 1.43 -22.69 -17.11
N TYR A 82 2.16 -21.73 -17.68
CA TYR A 82 3.30 -21.98 -18.56
C TYR A 82 4.53 -21.23 -18.04
N SER A 83 5.69 -21.89 -18.04
CA SER A 83 6.98 -21.25 -17.78
C SER A 83 7.50 -20.61 -19.07
N VAL A 84 7.99 -19.38 -18.97
CA VAL A 84 8.38 -18.56 -20.11
C VAL A 84 9.91 -18.43 -20.16
N PHE A 85 10.49 -18.75 -21.31
CA PHE A 85 11.91 -18.60 -21.60
C PHE A 85 12.10 -17.66 -22.78
N PHE A 86 13.23 -16.97 -22.82
CA PHE A 86 13.57 -16.01 -23.87
C PHE A 86 14.99 -16.28 -24.36
N GLU A 87 15.16 -16.34 -25.68
CA GLU A 87 16.46 -16.41 -26.35
C GLU A 87 16.59 -15.25 -27.34
N PRO A 88 17.54 -14.31 -27.16
CA PRO A 88 18.51 -14.24 -26.06
C PRO A 88 17.86 -13.94 -24.71
N GLN A 89 18.57 -14.25 -23.61
CA GLN A 89 18.06 -14.00 -22.27
C GLN A 89 17.83 -12.50 -22.02
N ILE A 90 16.63 -12.14 -21.58
CA ILE A 90 16.25 -10.75 -21.27
C ILE A 90 16.03 -10.64 -19.77
N ASP A 91 16.82 -9.86 -19.04
CA ASP A 91 16.59 -9.71 -17.59
C ASP A 91 15.55 -8.63 -17.25
N ALA A 92 15.37 -7.65 -18.14
CA ALA A 92 14.45 -6.55 -17.92
C ALA A 92 12.97 -7.00 -17.98
N ILE A 93 12.31 -7.12 -16.82
CA ILE A 93 10.89 -7.51 -16.71
C ILE A 93 9.95 -6.61 -17.54
N LYS A 94 10.25 -5.31 -17.63
CA LYS A 94 9.46 -4.37 -18.45
C LYS A 94 9.51 -4.74 -19.93
N LEU A 95 10.68 -5.14 -20.42
CA LEU A 95 10.86 -5.57 -21.80
C LEU A 95 10.15 -6.92 -22.04
N ARG A 96 10.30 -7.89 -21.13
CA ARG A 96 9.55 -9.15 -21.17
C ARG A 96 8.04 -8.89 -21.29
N ARG A 97 7.47 -8.03 -20.42
CA ARG A 97 6.06 -7.64 -20.46
C ARG A 97 5.64 -6.98 -21.77
N PHE A 98 6.56 -6.24 -22.39
CA PHE A 98 6.29 -5.56 -23.66
C PHE A 98 6.20 -6.58 -24.81
N LEU A 99 7.06 -7.60 -24.85
CA LEU A 99 7.03 -8.64 -25.89
C LEU A 99 5.69 -9.38 -25.95
N PHE A 100 5.05 -9.63 -24.81
CA PHE A 100 3.70 -10.21 -24.78
C PHE A 100 2.61 -9.35 -25.45
N ARG A 101 2.88 -8.08 -25.73
CA ARG A 101 1.95 -7.19 -26.44
C ARG A 101 2.11 -7.26 -27.96
N ASN A 102 3.17 -7.90 -28.45
CA ASN A 102 3.45 -7.99 -29.86
C ASN A 102 2.36 -8.81 -30.57
N PRO A 103 1.99 -8.46 -31.81
CA PRO A 103 0.94 -9.15 -32.54
C PRO A 103 1.20 -10.65 -32.70
N GLU A 104 2.44 -11.05 -32.98
CA GLU A 104 2.79 -12.47 -33.19
C GLU A 104 2.52 -13.32 -31.93
N VAL A 105 2.78 -12.75 -30.74
CA VAL A 105 2.52 -13.44 -29.47
C VAL A 105 1.03 -13.51 -29.19
N LYS A 106 0.30 -12.42 -29.43
CA LYS A 106 -1.15 -12.35 -29.21
C LYS A 106 -1.95 -13.29 -30.12
N GLU A 107 -1.47 -13.56 -31.32
CA GLU A 107 -2.10 -14.52 -32.24
C GLU A 107 -2.13 -15.93 -31.64
N VAL A 108 -1.07 -16.31 -30.91
CA VAL A 108 -0.95 -17.63 -30.29
C VAL A 108 -1.65 -17.71 -28.94
N ILE A 109 -1.40 -16.75 -28.04
CA ILE A 109 -1.89 -16.83 -26.64
C ILE A 109 -3.22 -16.10 -26.39
N GLY A 110 -3.69 -15.30 -27.36
CA GLY A 110 -4.84 -14.42 -27.25
C GLY A 110 -4.56 -13.11 -26.49
N GLU A 111 -5.62 -12.32 -26.27
CA GLU A 111 -5.52 -11.04 -25.57
C GLU A 111 -5.53 -11.16 -24.04
N ILE A 112 -6.06 -12.27 -23.53
CA ILE A 112 -6.29 -12.48 -22.10
C ILE A 112 -5.18 -13.35 -21.55
N TYR A 113 -4.24 -12.72 -20.86
CA TYR A 113 -3.17 -13.40 -20.15
C TYR A 113 -2.72 -12.61 -18.91
N GLU A 114 -2.12 -13.32 -17.97
CA GLU A 114 -1.44 -12.70 -16.82
C GLU A 114 0.01 -13.21 -16.73
N PHE A 115 0.95 -12.27 -16.75
CA PHE A 115 2.38 -12.58 -16.70
C PHE A 115 2.99 -12.08 -15.38
N THR A 116 3.52 -13.01 -14.60
CA THR A 116 4.10 -12.74 -13.29
C THR A 116 5.57 -12.31 -13.36
N GLY A 117 6.24 -12.52 -14.51
CA GLY A 117 7.66 -12.21 -14.72
C GLY A 117 8.49 -13.42 -15.16
N GLN A 118 8.04 -14.61 -14.77
CA GLN A 118 8.62 -15.90 -15.12
C GLN A 118 7.58 -16.84 -15.73
N ASN A 119 6.39 -16.89 -15.14
CA ASN A 119 5.29 -17.72 -15.63
C ASN A 119 4.20 -16.84 -16.26
N VAL A 120 3.47 -17.43 -17.20
CA VAL A 120 2.24 -16.86 -17.76
C VAL A 120 1.06 -17.79 -17.48
N PHE A 121 -0.06 -17.19 -17.14
CA PHE A 121 -1.34 -17.87 -16.92
C PHE A 121 -2.27 -17.55 -18.09
N LEU A 122 -2.74 -18.60 -18.77
CA LEU A 122 -3.59 -18.51 -19.94
C LEU A 122 -4.95 -19.19 -19.68
N PRO A 123 -6.07 -18.60 -20.14
CA PRO A 123 -7.38 -19.23 -20.07
C PRO A 123 -7.59 -20.32 -21.14
N ILE A 124 -6.65 -20.44 -22.09
CA ILE A 124 -6.65 -21.43 -23.15
C ILE A 124 -5.49 -22.41 -22.94
N GLN A 125 -5.71 -23.66 -23.30
CA GLN A 125 -4.65 -24.64 -23.40
C GLN A 125 -4.02 -24.52 -24.79
N LEU A 126 -2.69 -24.39 -24.85
CA LEU A 126 -1.96 -24.40 -26.12
C LEU A 126 -1.96 -25.83 -26.68
N PRO A 127 -1.91 -26.01 -28.02
CA PRO A 127 -1.94 -27.33 -28.63
C PRO A 127 -0.77 -28.23 -28.21
N ASP A 128 0.40 -27.62 -28.05
CA ASP A 128 1.65 -28.32 -27.71
C ASP A 128 2.11 -27.95 -26.30
N ASP A 129 2.74 -28.91 -25.60
CA ASP A 129 3.34 -28.69 -24.28
C ASP A 129 4.50 -27.69 -24.33
N THR A 130 5.13 -27.51 -25.49
CA THR A 130 6.14 -26.49 -25.72
C THR A 130 5.81 -25.72 -26.98
N THR A 131 5.57 -24.42 -26.84
CA THR A 131 5.25 -23.53 -27.96
C THR A 131 6.34 -22.47 -28.08
N GLU A 132 6.95 -22.37 -29.26
CA GLU A 132 7.97 -21.37 -29.57
C GLU A 132 7.37 -20.28 -30.45
N ILE A 133 7.62 -19.03 -30.09
CA ILE A 133 7.11 -17.85 -30.78
C ILE A 133 8.28 -16.93 -31.07
N SER A 134 8.58 -16.75 -32.34
CA SER A 134 9.53 -15.75 -32.80
C SER A 134 8.86 -14.38 -32.79
N THR A 135 9.43 -13.42 -32.07
CA THR A 135 8.91 -12.06 -31.95
C THR A 135 10.05 -11.04 -31.93
N ARG A 136 9.77 -9.79 -32.29
CA ARG A 136 10.78 -8.72 -32.34
C ARG A 136 10.58 -7.70 -31.23
N SER A 137 11.66 -7.36 -30.54
CA SER A 137 11.68 -6.23 -29.60
C SER A 137 11.60 -4.92 -30.36
N THR A 138 10.53 -4.14 -30.18
CA THR A 138 10.39 -2.82 -30.81
C THR A 138 11.36 -1.77 -30.25
N HIS A 139 11.97 -2.03 -29.10
CA HIS A 139 12.91 -1.10 -28.49
C HIS A 139 14.29 -1.15 -29.15
N ASN A 140 14.77 -2.35 -29.49
CA ASN A 140 16.14 -2.56 -29.95
C ASN A 140 16.21 -3.27 -31.32
N ASN A 141 15.05 -3.54 -31.97
CA ASN A 141 14.96 -4.34 -33.20
C ASN A 141 15.62 -5.72 -33.10
N MET A 142 15.69 -6.28 -31.89
CA MET A 142 16.24 -7.60 -31.64
C MET A 142 15.18 -8.67 -31.87
N ASP A 143 15.54 -9.69 -32.64
CA ASP A 143 14.72 -10.90 -32.77
C ASP A 143 14.89 -11.75 -31.51
N VAL A 144 13.76 -12.20 -30.96
CA VAL A 144 13.66 -12.92 -29.68
C VAL A 144 12.77 -14.13 -29.89
N ILE A 145 13.26 -15.30 -29.51
CA ILE A 145 12.46 -16.52 -29.45
C ILE A 145 11.89 -16.62 -28.03
N MET A 146 10.57 -16.62 -27.93
CA MET A 146 9.84 -16.84 -26.68
C MET A 146 9.35 -18.28 -26.63
N THR A 147 9.79 -19.05 -25.64
CA THR A 147 9.37 -20.44 -25.46
C THR A 147 8.44 -20.55 -24.25
N LEU A 148 7.23 -21.05 -24.47
CA LEU A 148 6.22 -21.33 -23.46
C LEU A 148 6.20 -22.83 -23.20
N LYS A 149 6.50 -23.25 -21.97
CA LYS A 149 6.44 -24.66 -21.56
C LYS A 149 5.31 -24.88 -20.58
N TYR A 150 4.39 -25.79 -20.90
CA TYR A 150 3.29 -26.16 -20.02
C TYR A 150 3.84 -26.70 -18.70
N VAL A 151 3.26 -26.23 -17.59
CA VAL A 151 3.64 -26.63 -16.23
C VAL A 151 2.53 -27.48 -15.64
N LYS A 152 1.34 -26.89 -15.46
CA LYS A 152 0.18 -27.53 -14.85
C LYS A 152 -1.08 -26.70 -15.04
N GLN A 153 -2.21 -27.30 -14.69
CA GLN A 153 -3.41 -26.59 -14.32
C GLN A 153 -3.38 -26.30 -12.81
N PRO A 154 -3.05 -25.07 -12.37
CA PRO A 154 -2.93 -24.73 -10.96
C PRO A 154 -4.27 -24.93 -10.20
N PRO A 155 -4.23 -25.48 -8.98
CA PRO A 155 -5.40 -25.52 -8.11
C PRO A 155 -5.81 -24.09 -7.70
N PRO A 156 -7.06 -23.88 -7.25
CA PRO A 156 -7.57 -22.54 -6.90
C PRO A 156 -6.71 -21.77 -5.87
N GLU A 157 -6.13 -22.47 -4.90
CA GLU A 157 -5.25 -21.89 -3.88
C GLU A 157 -3.99 -21.22 -4.47
N GLU A 158 -3.45 -21.75 -5.55
CA GLU A 158 -2.28 -21.20 -6.24
C GLU A 158 -2.64 -20.04 -7.19
N MET A 159 -3.93 -19.83 -7.45
CA MET A 159 -4.43 -18.78 -8.34
C MET A 159 -4.61 -17.42 -7.67
N VAL A 160 -4.39 -17.32 -6.36
CA VAL A 160 -4.48 -16.06 -5.61
C VAL A 160 -3.65 -14.92 -6.24
N PRO A 161 -2.36 -15.12 -6.63
CA PRO A 161 -1.56 -14.06 -7.27
C PRO A 161 -2.13 -13.60 -8.62
N PHE A 162 -2.69 -14.53 -9.41
CA PHE A 162 -3.37 -14.24 -10.67
C PHE A 162 -4.55 -13.30 -10.43
N PHE A 163 -5.46 -13.69 -9.54
CA PHE A 163 -6.64 -12.90 -9.23
C PHE A 163 -6.28 -11.53 -8.63
N ASN A 164 -5.28 -11.47 -7.75
CA ASN A 164 -4.79 -10.20 -7.22
C ASN A 164 -4.27 -9.26 -8.32
N THR A 165 -3.71 -9.79 -9.40
CA THR A 165 -3.23 -8.96 -10.52
C THR A 165 -4.38 -8.55 -11.44
N MET A 166 -5.35 -9.45 -11.66
CA MET A 166 -6.59 -9.15 -12.38
C MET A 166 -7.38 -8.05 -11.68
N PHE A 167 -7.63 -8.15 -10.37
CA PHE A 167 -8.33 -7.12 -9.61
C PHE A 167 -7.57 -5.80 -9.58
N ARG A 168 -6.23 -5.81 -9.52
CA ARG A 168 -5.41 -4.61 -9.73
C ARG A 168 -5.66 -3.93 -11.08
N ARG A 169 -5.99 -4.67 -12.14
CA ARG A 169 -6.40 -4.11 -13.45
C ARG A 169 -7.80 -3.50 -13.35
N ILE A 170 -8.74 -4.19 -12.73
CA ILE A 170 -10.13 -3.72 -12.53
C ILE A 170 -10.14 -2.41 -11.73
N MET A 171 -9.43 -2.34 -10.60
CA MET A 171 -9.36 -1.13 -9.77
C MET A 171 -8.82 0.08 -10.54
N ARG A 172 -7.87 -0.13 -11.47
CA ARG A 172 -7.39 0.94 -12.36
C ARG A 172 -8.44 1.39 -13.37
N GLN A 173 -9.24 0.48 -13.91
CA GLN A 173 -10.36 0.82 -14.80
C GLN A 173 -11.45 1.60 -14.07
N LEU A 174 -11.69 1.27 -12.79
CA LEU A 174 -12.56 2.04 -11.89
C LEU A 174 -11.97 3.39 -11.46
N ARG A 175 -10.77 3.76 -11.96
CA ARG A 175 -10.06 5.01 -11.65
C ARG A 175 -9.74 5.17 -10.15
N LEU A 176 -9.68 4.07 -9.42
CA LEU A 176 -9.24 4.08 -8.03
C LEU A 176 -7.72 4.13 -7.94
N VAL A 177 -7.23 4.88 -6.96
CA VAL A 177 -5.81 5.02 -6.68
C VAL A 177 -5.41 4.03 -5.60
N GLN A 178 -4.36 3.25 -5.88
CA GLN A 178 -3.77 2.40 -4.87
C GLN A 178 -2.86 3.21 -3.93
N ILE A 179 -3.19 3.22 -2.64
CA ILE A 179 -2.30 3.73 -1.58
C ILE A 179 -2.02 2.54 -0.66
N ASN A 180 -0.75 2.14 -0.60
CA ASN A 180 -0.32 0.90 0.05
C ASN A 180 -1.03 -0.33 -0.54
N ARG A 181 -1.88 -1.01 0.25
CA ARG A 181 -2.63 -2.22 -0.16
C ARG A 181 -4.12 -1.96 -0.37
N HIS A 182 -4.55 -0.70 -0.36
CA HIS A 182 -5.95 -0.31 -0.43
C HIS A 182 -6.19 0.64 -1.60
N TYR A 183 -7.45 0.74 -2.01
CA TYR A 183 -7.87 1.52 -3.17
C TYR A 183 -8.80 2.64 -2.71
N TYR A 184 -8.55 3.86 -3.16
CA TYR A 184 -9.32 5.05 -2.78
C TYR A 184 -9.73 5.84 -4.01
N ASP A 185 -10.90 6.46 -3.96
CA ASP A 185 -11.40 7.33 -5.02
C ASP A 185 -11.10 8.81 -4.69
N PRO A 186 -10.14 9.45 -5.39
CA PRO A 186 -9.86 10.87 -5.20
C PRO A 186 -10.96 11.77 -5.79
N ASN A 187 -11.80 11.28 -6.70
CA ASN A 187 -12.85 12.08 -7.34
C ASN A 187 -14.09 12.22 -6.43
N ALA A 188 -14.34 11.20 -5.61
CA ALA A 188 -15.40 11.20 -4.60
C ALA A 188 -14.94 11.74 -3.24
N LYS A 189 -13.91 12.59 -3.22
CA LYS A 189 -13.36 13.16 -1.99
C LYS A 189 -14.36 14.06 -1.27
N ILE A 190 -14.37 13.98 0.06
CA ILE A 190 -15.18 14.82 0.94
C ILE A 190 -14.24 15.80 1.65
N GLU A 191 -14.42 17.09 1.42
CA GLU A 191 -13.62 18.12 2.07
C GLU A 191 -14.20 18.49 3.45
N ILE A 192 -13.31 18.68 4.43
CA ILE A 192 -13.63 19.16 5.78
C ILE A 192 -12.80 20.44 6.01
N PRO A 193 -13.24 21.59 5.46
CA PRO A 193 -12.41 22.80 5.40
C PRO A 193 -12.01 23.34 6.78
N VAL A 194 -12.92 23.24 7.76
CA VAL A 194 -12.72 23.70 9.14
C VAL A 194 -11.47 23.08 9.77
N HIS A 195 -11.14 21.85 9.41
CA HIS A 195 -9.98 21.12 9.94
C HIS A 195 -8.81 21.01 8.96
N LYS A 196 -8.89 21.66 7.79
CA LYS A 196 -7.91 21.48 6.69
C LYS A 196 -7.69 20.00 6.34
N LEU A 197 -8.79 19.23 6.30
CA LEU A 197 -8.78 17.80 5.97
C LEU A 197 -9.64 17.53 4.73
N GLU A 198 -9.34 16.41 4.08
CA GLU A 198 -10.23 15.78 3.11
C GLU A 198 -10.19 14.27 3.32
N VAL A 199 -11.29 13.61 3.01
CA VAL A 199 -11.48 12.17 3.18
C VAL A 199 -11.74 11.55 1.83
N TRP A 200 -10.92 10.57 1.45
CA TRP A 200 -11.14 9.79 0.25
C TRP A 200 -11.83 8.48 0.64
N PRO A 201 -13.04 8.20 0.13
CA PRO A 201 -13.66 6.90 0.31
C PRO A 201 -12.88 5.85 -0.48
N GLY A 202 -12.93 4.61 -0.02
CA GLY A 202 -12.16 3.54 -0.62
C GLY A 202 -12.62 2.17 -0.16
N VAL A 203 -11.92 1.17 -0.67
CA VAL A 203 -12.17 -0.23 -0.38
C VAL A 203 -10.87 -0.96 -0.05
N VAL A 204 -10.96 -1.85 0.92
CA VAL A 204 -9.98 -2.90 1.14
C VAL A 204 -10.48 -4.12 0.37
N THR A 205 -9.64 -4.62 -0.54
CA THR A 205 -9.92 -5.85 -1.25
C THR A 205 -8.81 -6.84 -1.04
N SER A 206 -9.16 -8.07 -0.67
CA SER A 206 -8.22 -9.17 -0.53
C SER A 206 -8.85 -10.45 -1.06
N ILE A 207 -8.07 -11.24 -1.80
CA ILE A 207 -8.50 -12.53 -2.32
C ILE A 207 -7.71 -13.59 -1.61
N LEU A 208 -8.44 -14.51 -0.97
CA LEU A 208 -7.87 -15.60 -0.20
C LEU A 208 -8.72 -16.85 -0.42
N ASP A 209 -8.08 -18.00 -0.23
CA ASP A 209 -8.78 -19.27 -0.22
C ASP A 209 -9.27 -19.58 1.20
N PHE A 210 -10.55 -19.96 1.30
CA PHE A 210 -11.22 -20.30 2.55
C PHE A 210 -11.96 -21.64 2.41
N ASP A 211 -12.56 -22.11 3.50
CA ASP A 211 -13.42 -23.29 3.46
C ASP A 211 -14.62 -22.98 2.56
N GLY A 212 -14.68 -23.64 1.40
CA GLY A 212 -15.65 -23.35 0.34
C GLY A 212 -15.09 -22.62 -0.88
N GLY A 213 -13.77 -22.41 -0.95
CA GLY A 213 -13.03 -21.92 -2.10
C GLY A 213 -12.64 -20.44 -2.02
N LEU A 214 -12.26 -19.89 -3.18
CA LEU A 214 -11.79 -18.51 -3.30
C LEU A 214 -12.88 -17.49 -2.95
N MET A 215 -12.54 -16.57 -2.04
CA MET A 215 -13.41 -15.48 -1.65
C MET A 215 -12.69 -14.14 -1.78
N LEU A 216 -13.44 -13.14 -2.24
CA LEU A 216 -13.05 -11.73 -2.25
C LEU A 216 -13.60 -11.07 -1.00
N ASN A 217 -12.71 -10.65 -0.09
CA ASN A 217 -13.06 -9.70 0.95
C ASN A 217 -13.26 -8.32 0.32
N CYS A 218 -14.34 -7.65 0.68
CA CYS A 218 -14.61 -6.27 0.30
C CYS A 218 -15.04 -5.50 1.53
N ASP A 219 -14.18 -4.61 2.03
CA ASP A 219 -14.46 -3.78 3.19
C ASP A 219 -14.32 -2.30 2.87
N ILE A 220 -15.07 -1.46 3.58
CA ILE A 220 -15.05 -0.01 3.38
C ILE A 220 -13.85 0.55 4.14
N SER A 221 -13.09 1.42 3.48
CA SER A 221 -11.98 2.15 4.10
C SER A 221 -11.99 3.62 3.71
N HIS A 222 -11.42 4.45 4.59
CA HIS A 222 -11.36 5.89 4.38
C HIS A 222 -9.92 6.35 4.56
N ARG A 223 -9.41 7.12 3.60
CA ARG A 223 -8.11 7.78 3.72
C ARG A 223 -8.31 9.24 4.08
N VAL A 224 -7.91 9.61 5.29
CA VAL A 224 -7.89 11.01 5.73
C VAL A 224 -6.58 11.66 5.31
N LEU A 225 -6.65 12.79 4.61
CA LEU A 225 -5.51 13.55 4.13
C LEU A 225 -5.62 15.00 4.63
N ARG A 226 -4.48 15.62 4.89
CA ARG A 226 -4.42 17.07 5.11
C ARG A 226 -4.50 17.80 3.78
N THR A 227 -5.26 18.89 3.74
CA THR A 227 -5.26 19.86 2.63
C THR A 227 -4.10 20.84 2.77
N SER A 228 -3.48 20.93 3.96
CA SER A 228 -2.24 21.67 4.18
C SER A 228 -1.08 21.06 3.40
N THR A 229 -0.37 21.89 2.63
CA THR A 229 0.83 21.49 1.89
C THR A 229 2.07 21.57 2.78
N ALA A 230 3.17 20.94 2.36
CA ALA A 230 4.46 21.12 3.03
C ALA A 230 4.89 22.60 3.02
N LEU A 231 4.61 23.33 1.93
CA LEU A 231 4.86 24.77 1.85
C LEU A 231 4.06 25.58 2.90
N HIS A 232 2.82 25.19 3.20
CA HIS A 232 2.07 25.82 4.30
C HIS A 232 2.76 25.57 5.65
N VAL A 233 3.26 24.36 5.90
CA VAL A 233 4.00 24.06 7.14
C VAL A 233 5.26 24.92 7.25
N LEU A 234 6.00 25.10 6.15
CA LEU A 234 7.18 25.97 6.11
C LEU A 234 6.81 27.45 6.39
N LYS A 235 5.73 27.95 5.78
CA LYS A 235 5.24 29.31 6.03
C LYS A 235 4.76 29.50 7.46
N ASP A 236 4.11 28.49 8.03
CA ASP A 236 3.67 28.49 9.43
C ASP A 236 4.87 28.52 10.39
N ILE A 237 6.01 27.90 10.03
CA ILE A 237 7.27 28.06 10.78
C ILE A 237 7.77 29.51 10.67
N LEU A 238 7.85 30.08 9.46
CA LEU A 238 8.36 31.45 9.25
C LEU A 238 7.55 32.53 9.97
N ASN A 239 6.26 32.28 10.19
CA ASN A 239 5.36 33.20 10.90
C ASN A 239 5.46 33.09 12.44
N GLN A 240 6.23 32.14 12.98
CA GLN A 240 6.46 32.04 14.42
C GLN A 240 7.49 33.08 14.89
N PRO A 241 7.41 33.57 16.15
CA PRO A 241 8.31 34.61 16.67
C PRO A 241 9.80 34.30 16.46
N ASP A 242 10.23 33.06 16.74
CA ASP A 242 11.61 32.58 16.57
C ASP A 242 11.81 31.80 15.25
N GLY A 243 10.81 31.83 14.38
CA GLY A 243 10.69 30.96 13.22
C GLY A 243 11.77 31.18 12.16
N ARG A 244 12.23 32.42 11.98
CA ARG A 244 13.29 32.75 11.02
C ARG A 244 14.67 32.29 11.48
N ALA A 245 14.99 32.48 12.76
CA ALA A 245 16.29 32.09 13.32
C ALA A 245 16.45 30.56 13.36
N ARG A 246 15.35 29.83 13.56
CA ARG A 246 15.34 28.37 13.68
C ARG A 246 14.63 27.69 12.51
N PHE A 247 14.58 28.35 11.35
CA PHE A 247 13.77 27.88 10.21
C PHE A 247 14.18 26.49 9.75
N GLU A 248 15.48 26.26 9.54
CA GLU A 248 15.99 24.98 9.07
C GLU A 248 15.74 23.86 10.09
N GLU A 249 16.10 24.09 11.36
CA GLU A 249 15.91 23.14 12.46
C GLU A 249 14.44 22.71 12.61
N LEU A 250 13.51 23.68 12.64
CA LEU A 250 12.08 23.42 12.80
C LEU A 250 11.48 22.76 11.55
N SER A 251 11.97 23.10 10.37
CA SER A 251 11.51 22.51 9.10
C SER A 251 11.90 21.04 9.03
N LYS A 252 13.17 20.72 9.32
CA LYS A 252 13.65 19.33 9.40
C LYS A 252 12.85 18.53 10.41
N LYS A 253 12.71 19.04 11.64
CA LYS A 253 11.95 18.40 12.72
C LYS A 253 10.47 18.14 12.38
N ARG A 254 9.82 19.01 11.60
CA ARG A 254 8.39 18.86 11.25
C ARG A 254 8.13 18.06 9.99
N LEU A 255 9.08 17.99 9.05
CA LEU A 255 8.87 17.40 7.73
C LEU A 255 9.62 16.09 7.50
N GLU A 256 10.85 15.96 8.00
CA GLU A 256 11.63 14.73 7.81
C GLU A 256 10.93 13.53 8.47
N GLY A 257 10.92 12.40 7.78
CA GLY A 257 10.19 11.19 8.15
C GLY A 257 8.70 11.21 7.82
N CYS A 258 8.10 12.36 7.51
CA CYS A 258 6.69 12.43 7.14
C CYS A 258 6.43 11.83 5.75
N ILE A 259 5.22 11.27 5.57
CA ILE A 259 4.75 10.80 4.26
C ILE A 259 3.92 11.92 3.63
N VAL A 260 4.34 12.38 2.45
CA VAL A 260 3.61 13.36 1.62
C VAL A 260 3.00 12.68 0.41
N LEU A 261 1.86 13.20 -0.04
CA LEU A 261 1.16 12.73 -1.24
C LEU A 261 1.25 13.80 -2.32
N THR A 262 1.82 13.45 -3.48
CA THR A 262 1.84 14.34 -4.63
C THR A 262 0.52 14.27 -5.39
N ARG A 263 -0.17 15.42 -5.51
CA ARG A 263 -1.53 15.49 -6.08
C ARG A 263 -1.63 15.14 -7.56
N TYR A 264 -0.55 15.29 -8.32
CA TYR A 264 -0.54 15.11 -9.76
C TYR A 264 -0.47 13.65 -10.22
N ASN A 265 0.02 12.75 -9.37
CA ASN A 265 0.13 11.32 -9.67
C ASN A 265 -0.37 10.43 -8.51
N ASN A 266 -0.84 11.03 -7.42
CA ASN A 266 -1.30 10.40 -6.18
C ASN A 266 -0.32 9.36 -5.62
N LYS A 267 1.00 9.64 -5.71
CA LYS A 267 2.04 8.79 -5.15
C LYS A 267 2.47 9.29 -3.77
N PRO A 268 2.53 8.40 -2.76
CA PRO A 268 3.11 8.74 -1.47
C PRO A 268 4.64 8.70 -1.56
N TYR A 269 5.29 9.67 -0.93
CA TYR A 269 6.74 9.75 -0.75
C TYR A 269 7.04 10.01 0.72
N ARG A 270 8.12 9.42 1.23
CA ARG A 270 8.68 9.79 2.54
C ARG A 270 9.70 10.90 2.33
N ILE A 271 9.61 11.96 3.12
CA ILE A 271 10.62 13.02 3.11
C ILE A 271 11.81 12.52 3.92
N ASP A 272 12.97 12.36 3.28
CA ASP A 272 14.19 11.96 3.98
C ASP A 272 14.99 13.18 4.44
N GLU A 273 15.01 14.27 3.65
CA GLU A 273 15.73 15.51 3.97
C GLU A 273 14.99 16.72 3.39
N VAL A 274 15.17 17.90 4.00
CA VAL A 274 14.78 19.19 3.39
C VAL A 274 16.04 19.94 2.95
N LYS A 275 16.10 20.28 1.65
CA LYS A 275 17.22 21.01 1.04
C LYS A 275 16.91 22.49 0.88
N PHE A 276 17.67 23.33 1.57
CA PHE A 276 17.49 24.80 1.60
C PHE A 276 18.34 25.52 0.56
N ASP A 277 19.37 24.87 0.04
CA ASP A 277 20.28 25.33 -1.01
C ASP A 277 19.72 25.11 -2.43
N ILE A 278 18.75 24.21 -2.58
CA ILE A 278 18.09 23.91 -3.85
C ILE A 278 16.70 24.56 -3.87
N THR A 279 16.35 25.17 -5.00
CA THR A 279 15.05 25.80 -5.21
C THR A 279 14.40 25.26 -6.48
N PRO A 280 13.10 25.53 -6.74
CA PRO A 280 12.46 25.20 -8.01
C PRO A 280 13.15 25.77 -9.26
N LYS A 281 14.00 26.79 -9.12
CA LYS A 281 14.82 27.34 -10.22
C LYS A 281 16.06 26.52 -10.52
N SER A 282 16.49 25.66 -9.60
CA SER A 282 17.63 24.78 -9.80
C SER A 282 17.37 23.77 -10.91
N GLU A 283 18.44 23.31 -11.57
CA GLU A 283 18.38 22.35 -12.67
C GLU A 283 18.65 20.93 -12.20
N PHE A 284 18.10 19.96 -12.94
CA PHE A 284 18.46 18.55 -12.83
C PHE A 284 18.55 17.91 -14.23
N THR A 285 19.27 16.79 -14.32
CA THR A 285 19.47 16.07 -15.58
C THR A 285 18.40 14.99 -15.73
N LEU A 286 17.64 15.05 -16.83
CA LEU A 286 16.68 14.04 -17.24
C LEU A 286 17.39 12.76 -17.71
N SER A 287 16.66 11.65 -17.80
CA SER A 287 17.20 10.36 -18.27
C SER A 287 17.73 10.40 -19.71
N ASN A 288 17.29 11.36 -20.51
CA ASN A 288 17.77 11.59 -21.88
C ASN A 288 19.02 12.50 -21.93
N GLY A 289 19.60 12.87 -20.78
CA GLY A 289 20.76 13.74 -20.67
C GLY A 289 20.47 15.24 -20.74
N GLN A 290 19.21 15.64 -20.98
CA GLN A 290 18.84 17.05 -21.04
C GLN A 290 18.77 17.66 -19.64
N LYS A 291 19.34 18.86 -19.45
CA LYS A 291 19.15 19.64 -18.23
C LYS A 291 17.86 20.45 -18.32
N VAL A 292 17.09 20.45 -17.23
CA VAL A 292 15.83 21.18 -17.12
C VAL A 292 15.66 21.71 -15.70
N THR A 293 15.02 22.86 -15.54
CA THR A 293 14.63 23.37 -14.22
C THR A 293 13.44 22.59 -13.67
N TYR A 294 13.28 22.55 -12.34
CA TYR A 294 12.07 21.95 -11.76
C TYR A 294 10.79 22.68 -12.23
N LEU A 295 10.83 24.01 -12.32
CA LEU A 295 9.74 24.83 -12.86
C LEU A 295 9.27 24.36 -14.24
N ASP A 296 10.21 24.27 -15.19
CA ASP A 296 9.90 23.85 -16.56
C ASP A 296 9.44 22.41 -16.61
N TYR A 297 10.05 21.53 -15.81
CA TYR A 297 9.65 20.13 -15.75
C TYR A 297 8.20 19.97 -15.29
N PHE A 298 7.80 20.60 -14.18
CA PHE A 298 6.44 20.51 -13.66
C PHE A 298 5.41 21.16 -14.59
N LYS A 299 5.76 22.26 -15.26
CA LYS A 299 4.88 22.89 -16.25
C LYS A 299 4.71 22.03 -17.49
N ARG A 300 5.78 21.46 -18.04
CA ARG A 300 5.73 20.65 -19.29
C ARG A 300 5.09 19.28 -19.08
N HIS A 301 5.44 18.57 -17.99
CA HIS A 301 4.98 17.19 -17.78
C HIS A 301 3.61 17.09 -17.11
N TRP A 302 3.25 18.07 -16.27
CA TRP A 302 2.05 18.00 -15.45
C TRP A 302 1.13 19.22 -15.59
N ASN A 303 1.51 20.22 -16.39
CA ASN A 303 0.82 21.50 -16.51
C ASN A 303 0.63 22.22 -15.16
N ILE A 304 1.63 22.10 -14.28
CA ILE A 304 1.60 22.70 -12.93
C ILE A 304 2.49 23.93 -12.90
N GLU A 305 1.96 25.01 -12.35
CA GLU A 305 2.69 26.25 -12.12
C GLU A 305 3.06 26.41 -10.66
N ILE A 306 4.37 26.44 -10.38
CA ILE A 306 4.89 26.58 -9.02
C ILE A 306 4.85 28.07 -8.65
N ARG A 307 4.04 28.41 -7.64
CA ARG A 307 3.79 29.79 -7.22
C ARG A 307 4.95 30.44 -6.46
N ASP A 308 5.75 29.63 -5.77
CA ASP A 308 6.90 30.10 -4.98
C ASP A 308 8.19 29.52 -5.57
N PRO A 309 8.90 30.30 -6.42
CA PRO A 309 10.13 29.83 -7.07
C PRO A 309 11.34 29.73 -6.14
N ASN A 310 11.26 30.28 -4.93
CA ASN A 310 12.38 30.34 -3.98
C ASN A 310 12.18 29.42 -2.76
N GLN A 311 11.10 28.64 -2.74
CA GLN A 311 10.87 27.67 -1.66
C GLN A 311 11.98 26.59 -1.64
N PRO A 312 12.30 26.03 -0.47
CA PRO A 312 13.22 24.90 -0.36
C PRO A 312 12.61 23.63 -0.98
N MET A 313 13.46 22.66 -1.30
CA MET A 313 13.07 21.38 -1.91
C MET A 313 13.02 20.27 -0.86
N LEU A 314 12.16 19.28 -1.09
CA LEU A 314 12.04 18.04 -0.31
C LEU A 314 12.71 16.88 -1.05
#